data_AF-A0A8C9SXH4-F1
#
_entry.id   AF-A0A8C9SXH4-F1
#
_cell.length_a   1.000
_cell.length_b   1.000
_cell.length_c   1.000
_cell.angle_alpha   90.00
_cell.angle_beta   90.00
_cell.angle_gamma   90.00
#
_symmetry.space_group_name_H-M   'P 1'
#
loop_
_entity.id
_entity.type
_entity.pdbx_description
1 polymer ?
#
loop_
_entity_poly.entity_id
_entity_poly.type
_entity_poly.pdbx_seq_one_letter_code
_entity_poly.pdbx_strand_id
1 'polypeptide(L)'
;MDLVKLLTALFCVSLGSSCASRLLGGQRICRRGTDLPCYKIAYFQDGGHRLTFDEARNACRSDRGELLSVETENEQHLIERFVQQLQATHGDFWIGFRRSHGYLESRSNCSWQYRWLDGSLATFRYGVRNR
;
A
#
# COMPACT_ATOMS: atom_id res chain seq x y z
N MET A 1 -3.40 -32.19 -34.63
CA MET A 1 -2.62 -31.45 -33.61
C MET A 1 -1.35 -31.06 -34.35
N ASP A 2 -1.18 -29.84 -34.88
CA ASP A 2 -0.53 -28.77 -34.14
C ASP A 2 -0.61 -27.40 -34.87
N LEU A 3 -1.50 -27.22 -35.84
CA LEU A 3 -1.72 -25.89 -36.45
C LEU A 3 -2.59 -24.99 -35.54
N VAL A 4 -3.50 -25.59 -34.77
CA VAL A 4 -4.37 -24.88 -33.81
C VAL A 4 -3.54 -24.23 -32.69
N LYS A 5 -2.43 -24.85 -32.28
CA LYS A 5 -1.53 -24.33 -31.23
C LYS A 5 -0.74 -23.09 -31.71
N LEU A 6 -0.32 -23.08 -32.97
CA LEU A 6 0.36 -21.94 -33.59
C LEU A 6 -0.58 -20.74 -33.77
N LEU A 7 -1.83 -21.00 -34.15
CA LEU A 7 -2.85 -19.95 -34.29
C LEU A 7 -3.26 -19.35 -32.93
N THR A 8 -3.33 -20.15 -31.86
CA THR A 8 -3.58 -19.62 -30.50
C THR A 8 -2.42 -18.79 -29.96
N ALA A 9 -1.17 -19.11 -30.34
CA ALA A 9 -0.01 -18.32 -29.96
C ALA A 9 0.02 -16.95 -30.66
N LEU A 10 -0.43 -16.88 -31.91
CA LEU A 10 -0.48 -15.65 -32.70
C LEU A 10 -1.62 -14.70 -32.28
N PHE A 11 -2.72 -15.22 -31.76
CA PHE A 11 -3.84 -14.39 -31.28
C PHE A 11 -3.56 -13.70 -29.93
N CYS A 12 -2.60 -14.20 -29.14
CA CYS A 12 -2.17 -13.53 -27.91
C CYS A 12 -1.14 -12.40 -28.15
N VAL A 13 -0.55 -12.29 -29.34
CA VAL A 13 0.51 -11.30 -29.62
C VAL A 13 -0.02 -10.02 -30.29
N SER A 14 -1.23 -10.05 -30.87
CA SER A 14 -1.75 -8.92 -31.67
C SER A 14 -2.88 -8.10 -31.04
N LEU A 15 -3.34 -8.44 -29.84
CA LEU A 15 -4.01 -7.49 -28.95
C LEU A 15 -2.98 -6.98 -27.96
N GLY A 16 -2.18 -6.03 -28.43
CA GLY A 16 -1.25 -5.22 -27.64
C GLY A 16 -2.00 -4.41 -26.58
N SER A 17 -2.48 -5.08 -25.56
CA SER A 17 -2.49 -4.55 -24.21
C SER A 17 -1.67 -5.52 -23.37
N SER A 18 -0.36 -5.47 -23.58
CA SER A 18 0.54 -5.62 -22.45
C SER A 18 0.31 -4.40 -21.53
N CYS A 19 -0.85 -4.38 -20.86
CA CYS A 19 -0.82 -4.06 -19.45
C CYS A 19 -0.10 -5.25 -18.80
N ALA A 20 1.21 -5.36 -19.03
CA ALA A 20 2.10 -5.77 -17.98
C ALA A 20 1.65 -4.91 -16.81
N SER A 21 0.87 -5.51 -15.91
CA SER A 21 0.56 -4.95 -14.61
C SER A 21 1.87 -4.32 -14.17
N ARG A 22 1.93 -2.98 -14.09
CA ARG A 22 3.12 -2.30 -13.59
C ARG A 22 3.36 -2.95 -12.25
N LEU A 23 4.31 -3.89 -12.20
CA LEU A 23 4.33 -4.91 -11.18
C LEU A 23 4.60 -4.16 -9.88
N LEU A 24 3.56 -4.00 -9.07
CA LEU A 24 3.72 -3.75 -7.65
C LEU A 24 4.36 -5.02 -7.11
N GLY A 25 5.67 -5.10 -7.20
CA GLY A 25 6.45 -6.14 -6.54
C GLY A 25 6.08 -6.12 -5.07
N GLY A 26 5.70 -7.26 -4.51
CA GLY A 26 5.26 -7.33 -3.12
C GLY A 26 4.68 -8.68 -2.75
N GLN A 27 5.20 -9.27 -1.68
CA GLN A 27 4.61 -10.46 -1.06
C GLN A 27 3.44 -10.02 -0.19
N ARG A 28 2.25 -10.61 -0.40
CA ARG A 28 1.10 -10.42 0.49
C ARG A 28 1.31 -11.28 1.74
N ILE A 29 1.19 -10.66 2.91
CA ILE A 29 1.35 -11.33 4.19
C ILE A 29 0.07 -11.14 4.99
N CYS A 30 -0.58 -12.24 5.33
CA CYS A 30 -1.80 -12.24 6.14
C CYS A 30 -1.51 -12.80 7.53
N ARG A 31 -2.34 -12.39 8.50
CA ARG A 31 -2.30 -13.00 9.82
C ARG A 31 -2.62 -14.50 9.67
N ARG A 32 -1.81 -15.38 10.28
CA ARG A 32 -1.96 -16.85 10.16
C ARG A 32 -2.15 -17.38 8.72
N GLY A 33 -1.58 -16.72 7.72
CA GLY A 33 -1.59 -17.18 6.31
C GLY A 33 -2.77 -16.68 5.49
N THR A 34 -4.00 -16.66 6.04
CA THR A 34 -5.20 -16.18 5.32
C THR A 34 -6.13 -15.29 6.14
N ASP A 35 -5.94 -15.20 7.47
CA ASP A 35 -6.77 -14.36 8.32
C ASP A 35 -6.50 -12.89 8.02
N LEU A 36 -7.56 -12.09 8.00
CA LEU A 36 -7.44 -10.63 7.94
C LEU A 36 -6.94 -10.08 9.29
N PRO A 37 -6.23 -8.93 9.29
CA PRO A 37 -5.82 -8.16 8.10
C PRO A 37 -4.66 -8.81 7.33
N CYS A 38 -4.59 -8.46 6.04
CA CYS A 38 -3.48 -8.80 5.15
C CYS A 38 -2.76 -7.52 4.70
N TYR A 39 -1.45 -7.59 4.59
CA TYR A 39 -0.58 -6.48 4.24
C TYR A 39 0.19 -6.79 2.97
N LYS A 40 0.57 -5.75 2.23
CA LYS A 40 1.42 -5.84 1.05
C LYS A 40 2.22 -4.55 0.94
N ILE A 41 3.54 -4.69 0.80
CA ILE A 41 4.38 -3.55 0.43
C ILE A 41 4.30 -3.41 -1.08
N ALA A 42 3.97 -2.22 -1.55
CA ALA A 42 3.87 -1.89 -2.96
C ALA A 42 4.93 -0.85 -3.32
N TYR A 43 5.79 -1.18 -4.28
CA TYR A 43 6.79 -0.26 -4.82
C TYR A 43 6.84 -0.38 -6.34
N PHE A 44 7.19 0.71 -7.01
CA PHE A 44 7.45 0.72 -8.44
C PHE A 44 8.93 0.46 -8.67
N GLN A 45 9.25 -0.47 -9.57
CA GLN A 45 10.65 -0.82 -9.88
C GLN A 45 11.36 0.23 -10.73
N ASP A 46 10.62 1.19 -11.29
CA ASP A 46 11.19 2.36 -11.98
C ASP A 46 11.74 3.32 -10.91
N GLY A 47 12.99 3.08 -10.51
CA GLY A 47 13.70 3.62 -9.34
C GLY A 47 13.89 5.14 -9.25
N GLY A 48 13.08 5.95 -9.94
CA GLY A 48 13.06 7.41 -9.84
C GLY A 48 11.71 8.02 -9.47
N HIS A 49 10.58 7.29 -9.58
CA HIS A 49 9.27 7.89 -9.35
C HIS A 49 8.74 7.58 -7.94
N ARG A 50 8.81 8.58 -7.05
CA ARG A 50 8.10 8.55 -5.77
C ARG A 50 6.63 8.86 -6.03
N LEU A 51 5.75 7.94 -5.64
CA LEU A 51 4.31 8.18 -5.73
C LEU A 51 3.90 9.34 -4.84
N THR A 52 2.92 10.09 -5.31
CA THR A 52 2.11 10.94 -4.43
C THR A 52 1.24 10.07 -3.51
N PHE A 53 0.73 10.67 -2.44
CA PHE A 53 -0.19 10.00 -1.52
C PHE A 53 -1.43 9.45 -2.26
N ASP A 54 -2.02 10.25 -3.14
CA ASP A 54 -3.26 9.86 -3.83
C ASP A 54 -3.00 8.77 -4.88
N GLU A 55 -1.84 8.76 -5.56
CA GLU A 55 -1.44 7.64 -6.42
C GLU A 55 -1.22 6.35 -5.64
N ALA A 56 -0.52 6.41 -4.50
CA ALA A 56 -0.31 5.26 -3.63
C ALA A 56 -1.65 4.69 -3.11
N ARG A 57 -2.56 5.58 -2.72
CA ARG A 57 -3.91 5.22 -2.30
C ARG A 57 -4.69 4.52 -3.43
N ASN A 58 -4.67 5.08 -4.63
CA ASN A 58 -5.34 4.51 -5.78
C ASN A 58 -4.78 3.12 -6.12
N ALA A 59 -3.46 2.94 -6.04
CA ALA A 59 -2.82 1.65 -6.24
C ALA A 59 -3.31 0.60 -5.21
N CYS A 60 -3.37 0.95 -3.92
CA CYS A 60 -3.91 0.07 -2.89
C CYS A 60 -5.39 -0.30 -3.15
N ARG A 61 -6.21 0.67 -3.58
CA ARG A 61 -7.63 0.45 -3.91
C ARG A 61 -7.82 -0.43 -5.13
N SER A 62 -6.97 -0.29 -6.14
CA SER A 62 -6.96 -1.20 -7.31
C SER A 62 -6.64 -2.64 -6.91
N ASP A 63 -5.90 -2.87 -5.82
CA ASP A 63 -5.63 -4.19 -5.24
C ASP A 63 -6.63 -4.59 -4.14
N ARG A 64 -7.82 -3.98 -4.12
CA ARG A 64 -8.90 -4.23 -3.14
C ARG A 64 -8.49 -4.02 -1.68
N GLY A 65 -7.57 -3.09 -1.43
CA GLY A 65 -7.16 -2.65 -0.10
C GLY A 65 -7.31 -1.13 0.09
N GLU A 66 -6.69 -0.62 1.14
CA GLU A 66 -6.52 0.80 1.43
C GLU A 66 -5.08 1.00 1.96
N LEU A 67 -4.60 2.24 2.01
CA LEU A 67 -3.31 2.51 2.66
C LEU A 67 -3.32 2.05 4.12
N LEU A 68 -2.19 1.49 4.57
CA LEU A 68 -2.03 0.86 5.88
C LEU A 68 -2.57 1.71 7.04
N SER A 69 -3.45 1.14 7.85
CA SER A 69 -3.72 1.57 9.22
C SER A 69 -2.85 0.77 10.19
N VAL A 70 -2.53 1.37 11.34
CA VAL A 70 -1.84 0.68 12.43
C VAL A 70 -2.62 0.94 13.71
N GLU A 71 -3.23 -0.10 14.24
CA GLU A 71 -4.17 -0.04 15.37
C GLU A 71 -3.54 -0.53 16.68
N THR A 72 -2.40 -1.23 16.61
CA THR A 72 -1.72 -1.79 17.79
C THR A 72 -0.21 -1.74 17.70
N GLU A 73 0.48 -1.79 18.85
CA GLU A 73 1.94 -1.89 18.92
C GLU A 73 2.47 -3.19 18.30
N ASN A 74 1.78 -4.32 18.51
CA ASN A 74 2.14 -5.59 17.89
C ASN A 74 2.09 -5.53 16.36
N GLU A 75 1.11 -4.82 15.80
CA GLU A 75 1.01 -4.58 14.37
C GLU A 75 2.16 -3.69 13.88
N GLN A 76 2.47 -2.60 14.59
CA GLN A 76 3.62 -1.75 14.27
C GLN A 76 4.91 -2.57 14.17
N HIS A 77 5.21 -3.41 15.17
CA HIS A 77 6.40 -4.27 15.16
C HIS A 77 6.40 -5.30 14.03
N LEU A 78 5.24 -5.83 13.67
CA LEU A 78 5.10 -6.76 12.55
C LEU A 78 5.41 -6.06 11.22
N ILE A 79 4.87 -4.86 11.01
CA ILE A 79 5.13 -4.05 9.81
C ILE A 79 6.60 -3.64 9.72
N GLU A 80 7.21 -3.19 10.82
CA GLU A 80 8.64 -2.82 10.87
C GLU A 80 9.54 -3.98 10.47
N ARG A 81 9.27 -5.19 10.99
CA ARG A 81 10.02 -6.40 10.60
C ARG A 81 9.86 -6.72 9.12
N PHE A 82 8.65 -6.55 8.57
CA PHE A 82 8.41 -6.82 7.15
C PHE A 82 9.14 -5.83 6.24
N VAL A 83 9.14 -4.54 6.59
CA VAL A 83 9.90 -3.52 5.86
C VAL A 83 11.41 -3.85 5.87
N GLN A 84 11.94 -4.26 7.02
CA GLN A 84 13.34 -4.66 7.16
C GLN A 84 13.69 -5.91 6.34
N GLN A 85 12.86 -6.96 6.40
CA GLN A 85 13.10 -8.24 5.73
C GLN A 85 13.07 -8.13 4.20
N LEU A 86 12.20 -7.29 3.65
CA LEU A 86 12.05 -7.14 2.21
C LEU A 86 13.15 -6.29 1.55
N GLN A 87 14.19 -5.90 2.31
CA GLN A 87 15.21 -4.92 1.88
C GLN A 87 14.60 -3.69 1.23
N ALA A 88 13.39 -3.32 1.67
CA ALA A 88 12.69 -2.12 1.23
C ALA A 88 13.31 -0.87 1.90
N THR A 89 14.61 -0.93 2.19
CA THR A 89 15.40 -0.04 3.03
C THR A 89 15.78 1.28 2.34
N HIS A 90 15.27 1.52 1.12
CA HIS A 90 15.65 2.68 0.32
C HIS A 90 14.54 3.75 0.19
N GLY A 91 13.61 3.82 1.14
CA GLY A 91 12.67 4.95 1.16
C GLY A 91 11.62 4.93 2.26
N ASP A 92 10.87 6.03 2.32
CA ASP A 92 9.68 6.17 3.17
C ASP A 92 8.46 5.57 2.46
N PHE A 93 7.53 5.03 3.23
CA PHE A 93 6.28 4.47 2.73
C PHE A 93 5.09 5.35 3.10
N TRP A 94 4.11 5.42 2.19
CA TRP A 94 2.82 6.00 2.51
C TRP A 94 2.00 5.06 3.40
N ILE A 95 1.39 5.63 4.44
CA ILE A 95 0.39 4.98 5.29
C ILE A 95 -0.90 5.79 5.30
N GLY A 96 -2.00 5.20 5.75
CA GLY A 96 -3.35 5.77 5.66
C GLY A 96 -3.69 6.85 6.69
N PHE A 97 -2.72 7.39 7.44
CA PHE A 97 -2.99 8.41 8.46
C PHE A 97 -2.99 9.79 7.85
N ARG A 98 -4.17 10.42 7.72
CA ARG A 98 -4.27 11.76 7.08
C ARG A 98 -5.13 12.70 7.91
N ARG A 99 -4.79 13.99 7.84
CA ARG A 99 -5.65 15.07 8.33
C ARG A 99 -6.87 15.20 7.41
N SER A 100 -8.06 15.24 7.99
CA SER A 100 -9.30 15.53 7.28
C SER A 100 -9.33 16.98 6.81
N HIS A 101 -9.63 17.20 5.52
CA HIS A 101 -9.89 18.54 4.99
C HIS A 101 -11.28 18.99 5.48
N GLY A 102 -11.37 20.17 6.11
CA GLY A 102 -12.65 20.76 6.53
C GLY A 102 -12.69 21.27 7.97
N TYR A 103 -11.70 20.92 8.81
CA TYR A 103 -11.54 21.62 10.07
C TYR A 103 -10.85 22.96 9.80
N LEU A 104 -11.63 24.04 9.94
CA LEU A 104 -11.11 25.40 10.13
C LEU A 104 -9.96 25.35 11.14
N GLU A 105 -9.00 26.26 11.01
CA GLU A 105 -7.75 26.37 11.79
C GLU A 105 -7.94 26.61 13.30
N SER A 106 -8.89 25.92 13.93
CA SER A 106 -9.01 25.80 15.35
C SER A 106 -7.80 25.02 15.85
N ARG A 107 -6.82 25.80 16.35
CA ARG A 107 -5.57 25.34 16.97
C ARG A 107 -5.81 24.47 18.21
N SER A 108 -7.06 24.33 18.68
CA SER A 108 -7.36 23.76 19.99
C SER A 108 -7.57 22.25 20.02
N ASN A 109 -7.46 21.51 18.91
CA ASN A 109 -7.42 20.04 18.98
C ASN A 109 -6.90 19.35 17.70
N CYS A 110 -5.59 19.45 17.43
CA CYS A 110 -4.96 18.84 16.26
C CYS A 110 -5.16 17.31 16.18
N SER A 111 -5.25 16.61 17.32
CA SER A 111 -5.34 15.15 17.38
C SER A 111 -6.57 14.57 16.66
N TRP A 112 -7.73 15.22 16.80
CA TRP A 112 -9.00 14.76 16.23
C TRP A 112 -9.12 14.97 14.73
N GLN A 113 -8.24 15.79 14.17
CA GLN A 113 -8.27 16.10 12.75
C GLN A 113 -7.63 14.99 11.93
N TYR A 114 -6.82 14.11 12.55
CA TYR A 114 -6.20 12.96 11.90
C TYR A 114 -7.00 11.68 12.12
N ARG A 115 -7.17 10.93 11.04
CA ARG A 115 -7.92 9.67 10.99
C ARG A 115 -7.31 8.72 9.97
N TRP A 116 -7.54 7.43 10.17
CA TRP A 116 -7.23 6.41 9.17
C TRP A 116 -8.22 6.48 7.99
N LEU A 117 -7.74 6.19 6.78
CA LEU A 117 -8.55 6.25 5.56
C LEU A 117 -9.61 5.15 5.46
N ASP A 118 -9.33 3.99 6.06
CA ASP A 118 -10.20 2.81 6.12
C ASP A 118 -11.29 2.90 7.21
N GLY A 119 -11.22 3.92 8.06
CA GLY A 119 -12.16 4.12 9.17
C GLY A 119 -11.76 3.43 10.47
N SER A 120 -10.59 2.78 10.52
CA SER A 120 -10.06 2.19 11.74
C SER A 120 -9.89 3.23 12.86
N LEU A 121 -9.98 2.76 14.10
CA LEU A 121 -9.83 3.63 15.26
C LEU A 121 -8.36 4.02 15.43
N ALA A 122 -8.09 5.32 15.51
CA ALA A 122 -6.75 5.84 15.76
C ALA A 122 -6.44 5.88 17.27
N THR A 123 -6.59 4.74 17.95
CA THR A 123 -6.29 4.55 19.38
C THR A 123 -4.79 4.42 19.65
N PHE A 124 -4.07 3.72 18.77
CA PHE A 124 -2.62 3.67 18.76
C PHE A 124 -2.04 4.74 17.84
N ARG A 125 -1.05 5.50 18.33
CA ARG A 125 -0.39 6.58 17.57
C ARG A 125 1.08 6.62 17.92
N TYR A 126 1.94 6.44 16.92
CA TYR A 126 3.38 6.65 17.05
C TYR A 126 3.74 8.02 16.45
N GLY A 127 4.18 8.95 17.30
CA GLY A 127 4.65 10.26 16.87
C GLY A 127 6.17 10.28 16.72
N VAL A 128 6.66 10.91 15.65
CA VAL A 128 8.10 11.18 15.53
C VAL A 128 8.46 12.26 16.54
N ARG A 129 9.28 11.92 17.54
CA ARG A 129 9.91 12.93 18.39
C ARG A 129 10.98 13.62 17.56
N ASN A 130 10.84 14.92 17.31
CA ASN A 130 11.91 15.72 16.70
C ASN A 130 13.17 15.53 17.54
N ARG A 131 14.18 14.90 16.96
CA ARG A 131 15.50 14.75 17.56
C ARG A 131 16.45 15.75 16.92
#